data_AF-A0AAE8ZYL8-F1
#
_entry.id   AF-A0AAE8ZYL8-F1
#
_cell.length_a   1.000
_cell.length_b   1.000
_cell.length_c   1.000
_cell.angle_alpha   90.00
_cell.angle_beta   90.00
_cell.angle_gamma   90.00
#
_symmetry.space_group_name_H-M   'P 1'
#
loop_
_entity.id
_entity.type
_entity.pdbx_description
1 polymer ?
#
loop_
_entity_poly.entity_id
_entity_poly.type
_entity_poly.pdbx_seq_one_letter_code
_entity_poly.pdbx_strand_id
1 'polypeptide(L)'
;MLPTPSERTAWTSIYVAGACAFIQATQFAIFFASMWPYILTLKPDVKQGSFGVVVALYSVSQCICSVGFGWWSNKLGQVRLPLLVGFVIMAFGNLTYLSLQYWSDHHLYVMMVARFVAGGGTGNMSLLRAYAATASTLKDRSRAIAFVSGGIALGTMIGPGLQLLFAPLGADGITILGLTISIYTSPALFCLMLNGLGLLIVQFAFEEKYIIKHEKESKEDFEKGEQKPKKLASPDLIAILLCVFTRFLQIFLNTTTESIGSAFLMMMFSYEKEEAVTINAGIHTIAGTIAATMFICFIFTKIREYVRIRVCTLISLIIPLIWLIATYPYSFYSEYVKIQANGSNADCDLNKYSWCADQPTVPKYVYIIGYVLVFGVAYTIINITVTTLYSKVVGPRPQGTYQGVYQTAGSFGRMLAPLLMSYTYTVFGPSVPWLILIISYILLIALWIVLRERMVPFDKYEAKKIKPSN
;
A
#
# COMPACT_ATOMS: atom_id res chain seq x y z
N MET A 1 28.85 6.00 14.46
CA MET A 1 29.11 4.64 14.98
C MET A 1 28.12 3.72 14.29
N LEU A 2 28.56 2.61 13.71
CA LEU A 2 27.64 1.62 13.13
C LEU A 2 26.92 0.88 14.28
N PRO A 3 25.63 0.51 14.10
CA PRO A 3 24.84 -0.17 15.12
C PRO A 3 25.38 -1.58 15.45
N THR A 4 25.36 -1.95 16.73
CA THR A 4 25.98 -3.20 17.20
C THR A 4 25.18 -4.46 16.84
N PRO A 5 25.86 -5.58 16.49
CA PRO A 5 25.20 -6.86 16.22
C PRO A 5 24.52 -7.43 17.48
N SER A 6 23.26 -7.86 17.35
CA SER A 6 22.48 -8.51 18.41
C SER A 6 22.21 -9.98 18.06
N GLU A 7 22.27 -10.86 19.06
CA GLU A 7 21.89 -12.28 18.90
C GLU A 7 20.36 -12.50 19.00
N ARG A 8 19.63 -11.50 19.52
CA ARG A 8 18.18 -11.58 19.75
C ARG A 8 17.43 -10.53 18.92
N THR A 9 16.18 -10.87 18.58
CA THR A 9 15.25 -9.96 17.91
C THR A 9 15.04 -8.68 18.71
N ALA A 10 15.24 -7.52 18.07
CA ALA A 10 15.10 -6.20 18.70
C ALA A 10 13.62 -5.76 18.79
N TRP A 11 12.85 -6.43 19.65
CA TRP A 11 11.39 -6.25 19.72
C TRP A 11 10.94 -4.82 19.99
N THR A 12 11.58 -4.11 20.93
CA THR A 12 11.25 -2.71 21.23
C THR A 12 11.35 -1.83 19.98
N SER A 13 12.46 -1.92 19.26
CA SER A 13 12.67 -1.17 18.02
C SER A 13 11.75 -1.60 16.89
N ILE A 14 11.37 -2.88 16.81
CA ILE A 14 10.36 -3.37 15.87
C ILE A 14 8.98 -2.79 16.17
N TYR A 15 8.60 -2.67 17.46
CA TYR A 15 7.34 -2.05 17.85
C TYR A 15 7.33 -0.56 17.50
N VAL A 16 8.43 0.13 17.77
CA VAL A 16 8.63 1.53 17.37
C VAL A 16 8.56 1.68 15.84
N ALA A 17 9.18 0.78 15.08
CA ALA A 17 9.11 0.77 13.62
C ALA A 17 7.67 0.56 13.12
N GLY A 18 6.88 -0.30 13.78
CA GLY A 18 5.46 -0.47 13.48
C GLY A 18 4.64 0.78 13.74
N ALA A 19 4.90 1.49 14.84
CA ALA A 19 4.25 2.77 15.13
C ALA A 19 4.62 3.85 14.09
N CYS A 20 5.89 3.94 13.70
CA CYS A 20 6.33 4.82 12.63
C CYS A 20 5.65 4.48 11.29
N ALA A 21 5.51 3.20 10.99
CA ALA A 21 4.85 2.73 9.77
C ALA A 21 3.35 3.10 9.74
N PHE A 22 2.68 2.99 10.89
CA PHE A 22 1.30 3.44 11.08
C PHE A 22 1.19 4.95 10.85
N ILE A 23 2.01 5.75 11.54
CA ILE A 23 2.03 7.21 11.41
C ILE A 23 2.21 7.62 9.94
N GLN A 24 3.17 7.02 9.23
CA GLN A 24 3.44 7.37 7.83
C GLN A 24 2.30 6.96 6.89
N ALA A 25 1.69 5.80 7.11
CA ALA A 25 0.57 5.32 6.31
C ALA A 25 -0.71 6.13 6.51
N THR A 26 -0.98 6.58 7.74
CA THR A 26 -2.12 7.44 8.06
C THR A 26 -2.06 8.77 7.31
N GLN A 27 -0.87 9.37 7.21
CA GLN A 27 -0.68 10.65 6.52
C GLN A 27 -0.99 10.56 5.03
N PHE A 28 -0.79 9.40 4.40
CA PHE A 28 -1.20 9.20 3.02
C PHE A 28 -2.74 9.19 2.90
N ALA A 29 -3.41 8.41 3.75
CA ALA A 29 -4.80 8.05 3.53
C ALA A 29 -5.82 9.07 4.05
N ILE A 30 -5.48 9.88 5.05
CA ILE A 30 -6.39 10.87 5.66
C ILE A 30 -6.91 11.94 4.67
N PHE A 31 -6.20 12.14 3.56
CA PHE A 31 -6.54 13.17 2.59
C PHE A 31 -7.53 12.71 1.51
N PHE A 32 -7.77 11.40 1.35
CA PHE A 32 -8.51 10.89 0.21
C PHE A 32 -9.94 11.43 0.11
N ALA A 33 -10.63 11.57 1.24
CA ALA A 33 -12.01 12.04 1.25
C ALA A 33 -12.13 13.59 1.23
N SER A 34 -11.05 14.34 1.46
CA SER A 34 -11.07 15.82 1.59
C SER A 34 -10.45 16.56 0.41
N MET A 35 -9.45 16.00 -0.28
CA MET A 35 -8.68 16.78 -1.28
C MET A 35 -9.53 17.23 -2.47
N TRP A 36 -10.41 16.36 -2.98
CA TRP A 36 -11.26 16.70 -4.12
C TRP A 36 -12.27 17.80 -3.77
N PRO A 37 -13.06 17.69 -2.70
CA PRO A 37 -13.89 18.81 -2.24
C PRO A 37 -13.09 20.09 -1.98
N TYR A 38 -11.90 20.00 -1.37
CA TYR A 38 -11.09 21.19 -1.07
C TYR A 38 -10.65 21.94 -2.31
N ILE A 39 -10.19 21.24 -3.36
CA ILE A 39 -9.78 21.93 -4.57
C ILE A 39 -10.97 22.60 -5.27
N LEU A 40 -12.18 22.03 -5.14
CA LEU A 40 -13.40 22.62 -5.68
C LEU A 40 -13.84 23.88 -4.91
N THR A 41 -13.60 23.96 -3.60
CA THR A 41 -13.88 25.21 -2.85
C THR A 41 -12.94 26.34 -3.25
N LEU A 42 -11.72 26.01 -3.69
CA LEU A 42 -10.71 27.00 -4.12
C LEU A 42 -10.80 27.31 -5.62
N LYS A 43 -11.18 26.33 -6.45
CA LYS A 43 -11.29 26.44 -7.91
C LYS A 43 -12.40 25.50 -8.43
N PRO A 44 -13.64 26.00 -8.55
CA PRO A 44 -14.79 25.18 -8.93
C PRO A 44 -14.67 24.50 -10.31
N ASP A 45 -13.96 25.12 -11.25
CA ASP A 45 -13.87 24.65 -12.65
C ASP A 45 -12.80 23.57 -12.89
N VAL A 46 -12.21 23.00 -11.83
CA VAL A 46 -11.18 21.95 -11.98
C VAL A 46 -11.79 20.66 -12.53
N LYS A 47 -11.21 20.16 -13.62
CA LYS A 47 -11.61 18.88 -14.21
C LYS A 47 -11.13 17.70 -13.34
N GLN A 48 -11.98 16.68 -13.23
CA GLN A 48 -11.68 15.46 -12.46
C GLN A 48 -10.39 14.76 -12.91
N GLY A 49 -10.07 14.80 -14.21
CA GLY A 49 -8.81 14.25 -14.74
C GLY A 49 -7.56 14.92 -14.15
N SER A 50 -7.61 16.23 -13.89
CA SER A 50 -6.50 16.96 -13.26
C SER A 50 -6.28 16.57 -11.80
N PHE A 51 -7.34 16.17 -11.09
CA PHE A 51 -7.23 15.61 -9.75
C PHE A 51 -6.63 14.20 -9.74
N GLY A 52 -6.91 13.40 -10.77
CA GLY A 52 -6.22 12.12 -10.97
C GLY A 52 -4.69 12.26 -11.01
N VAL A 53 -4.19 13.34 -11.63
CA VAL A 53 -2.75 13.67 -11.65
C VAL A 53 -2.22 13.99 -10.25
N VAL A 54 -2.96 14.71 -9.41
CA VAL A 54 -2.58 15.00 -8.01
C VAL A 54 -2.36 13.70 -7.22
N VAL A 55 -3.29 12.75 -7.35
CA VAL A 55 -3.18 11.44 -6.68
C VAL A 55 -2.02 10.61 -7.25
N ALA A 56 -1.81 10.66 -8.56
CA ALA A 56 -0.73 9.94 -9.23
C ALA A 56 0.67 10.46 -8.81
N LEU A 57 0.86 11.78 -8.71
CA LEU A 57 2.15 12.39 -8.35
C LEU A 57 2.68 11.94 -6.99
N TYR A 58 1.78 11.71 -6.01
CA TYR A 58 2.16 11.11 -4.75
C TYR A 58 2.83 9.74 -4.96
N SER A 59 2.21 8.89 -5.77
CA SER A 59 2.71 7.54 -6.05
C SER A 59 3.99 7.54 -6.89
N VAL A 60 4.12 8.46 -7.85
CA VAL A 60 5.35 8.67 -8.64
C VAL A 60 6.53 8.99 -7.73
N SER A 61 6.38 9.98 -6.85
CA SER A 61 7.43 10.38 -5.93
C SER A 61 7.79 9.24 -4.96
N GLN A 62 6.78 8.54 -4.44
CA GLN A 62 6.99 7.36 -3.58
C GLN A 62 7.77 6.24 -4.29
N CYS A 63 7.50 5.96 -5.58
CA CYS A 63 8.26 5.01 -6.38
C CYS A 63 9.76 5.37 -6.39
N ILE A 64 10.07 6.59 -6.84
CA ILE A 64 11.46 7.06 -7.00
C ILE A 64 12.18 7.06 -5.65
N CYS A 65 11.58 7.69 -4.64
CA CYS A 65 12.20 7.86 -3.33
C CYS A 65 12.33 6.52 -2.57
N SER A 66 11.45 5.54 -2.77
CA SER A 66 11.54 4.27 -2.05
C SER A 66 12.80 3.46 -2.38
N VAL A 67 13.22 3.45 -3.65
CA VAL A 67 14.51 2.87 -4.07
C VAL A 67 15.67 3.76 -3.63
N GLY A 68 15.53 5.08 -3.77
CA GLY A 68 16.55 6.05 -3.36
C GLY A 68 16.91 5.94 -1.89
N PHE A 69 15.91 5.92 -1.00
CA PHE A 69 16.08 5.70 0.43
C PHE A 69 16.67 4.33 0.73
N GLY A 70 16.21 3.28 0.03
CA GLY A 70 16.75 1.93 0.16
C GLY A 70 18.24 1.84 -0.15
N TRP A 71 18.66 2.43 -1.28
CA TRP A 71 20.06 2.53 -1.67
C TRP A 71 20.87 3.37 -0.69
N TRP A 72 20.34 4.52 -0.29
CA TRP A 72 21.02 5.43 0.63
C TRP A 72 21.26 4.79 2.00
N SER A 73 20.23 4.13 2.56
CA SER A 73 20.32 3.38 3.81
C SER A 73 21.35 2.25 3.72
N ASN A 74 21.33 1.47 2.63
CA ASN A 74 22.31 0.40 2.42
C ASN A 74 23.75 0.94 2.34
N LYS A 75 23.97 2.09 1.69
CA LYS A 75 25.29 2.74 1.58
C LYS A 75 25.76 3.29 2.93
N LEU A 76 24.84 3.85 3.72
CA LEU A 76 25.12 4.37 5.06
C LEU A 76 25.34 3.26 6.08
N GLY A 77 24.74 2.08 5.89
CA GLY A 77 24.70 1.03 6.90
C GLY A 77 23.78 1.36 8.07
N GLN A 78 22.82 2.27 7.87
CA GLN A 78 21.81 2.61 8.88
C GLN A 78 20.48 3.05 8.26
N VAL A 79 19.39 2.89 9.01
CA VAL A 79 18.03 3.29 8.61
C VAL A 79 17.56 4.57 9.30
N ARG A 80 18.07 4.88 10.50
CA ARG A 80 17.57 6.00 11.32
C ARG A 80 17.65 7.36 10.64
N LEU A 81 18.79 7.73 10.06
CA LEU A 81 18.96 9.02 9.39
C LEU A 81 18.01 9.17 8.17
N PRO A 82 17.96 8.20 7.23
CA PRO A 82 16.94 8.18 6.17
C PRO A 82 15.50 8.27 6.68
N LEU A 83 15.18 7.64 7.83
CA LEU A 83 13.85 7.72 8.44
C LEU A 83 13.51 9.14 8.89
N LEU A 84 14.43 9.80 9.61
CA LEU A 84 14.27 11.20 10.04
C LEU A 84 14.07 12.14 8.85
N VAL A 85 14.89 11.99 7.80
CA VAL A 85 14.78 12.83 6.60
C VAL A 85 13.45 12.63 5.88
N GLY A 86 12.93 11.41 5.80
CA GLY A 86 11.60 11.19 5.21
C GLY A 86 10.48 11.86 6.01
N PHE A 87 10.51 11.84 7.34
CA PHE A 87 9.54 12.58 8.17
C PHE A 87 9.62 14.10 7.94
N VAL A 88 10.83 14.65 7.82
CA VAL A 88 11.01 16.07 7.49
C VAL A 88 10.43 16.40 6.12
N ILE A 89 10.71 15.58 5.10
CA ILE A 89 10.15 15.77 3.75
C ILE A 89 8.62 15.70 3.78
N MET A 90 8.03 14.76 4.53
CA MET A 90 6.58 14.68 4.73
C MET A 90 6.02 15.93 5.40
N ALA A 91 6.71 16.46 6.42
CA ALA A 91 6.31 17.69 7.08
C ALA A 91 6.30 18.87 6.09
N PHE A 92 7.32 19.01 5.24
CA PHE A 92 7.34 20.03 4.17
C PHE A 92 6.17 19.86 3.18
N GLY A 93 5.84 18.63 2.79
CA GLY A 93 4.70 18.36 1.91
C GLY A 93 3.37 18.78 2.55
N ASN A 94 3.18 18.51 3.85
CA ASN A 94 1.99 18.92 4.58
C ASN A 94 1.93 20.44 4.82
N LEU A 95 3.07 21.08 5.08
CA LEU A 95 3.15 22.54 5.19
C LEU A 95 2.83 23.22 3.85
N THR A 96 3.34 22.68 2.75
CA THR A 96 2.99 23.13 1.40
C THR A 96 1.49 22.98 1.15
N TYR A 97 0.88 21.87 1.60
CA TYR A 97 -0.56 21.68 1.49
C TYR A 97 -1.36 22.73 2.28
N LEU A 98 -0.93 23.08 3.50
CA LEU A 98 -1.58 24.14 4.28
C LEU A 98 -1.48 25.50 3.60
N SER A 99 -0.39 25.75 2.88
CA SER A 99 -0.21 27.02 2.19
C SER A 99 -1.20 27.24 1.04
N LEU A 100 -1.92 26.21 0.58
CA LEU A 100 -2.82 26.28 -0.59
C LEU A 100 -3.71 27.52 -0.57
N GLN A 101 -4.34 27.81 0.57
CA GLN A 101 -5.28 28.92 0.73
C GLN A 101 -4.68 30.31 0.44
N TYR A 102 -3.35 30.44 0.35
CA TYR A 102 -2.65 31.68 0.04
C TYR A 102 -2.30 31.85 -1.45
N TRP A 103 -2.51 30.82 -2.28
CA TRP A 103 -2.07 30.80 -3.68
C TRP A 103 -3.23 30.91 -4.67
N SER A 104 -3.83 32.10 -4.75
CA SER A 104 -5.04 32.44 -5.53
C SER A 104 -5.10 31.80 -6.92
N ASP A 105 -4.01 31.85 -7.68
CA ASP A 105 -3.99 31.42 -9.10
C ASP A 105 -3.37 30.03 -9.32
N HIS A 106 -2.83 29.42 -8.26
CA HIS A 106 -1.96 28.24 -8.38
C HIS A 106 -2.35 27.06 -7.47
N HIS A 107 -3.53 27.11 -6.83
CA HIS A 107 -4.04 26.07 -5.91
C HIS A 107 -3.76 24.62 -6.37
N LEU A 108 -4.09 24.29 -7.62
CA LEU A 108 -3.91 22.94 -8.17
C LEU A 108 -2.44 22.54 -8.25
N TYR A 109 -1.57 23.41 -8.74
CA TYR A 109 -0.14 23.14 -8.86
C TYR A 109 0.52 23.04 -7.48
N VAL A 110 0.11 23.88 -6.53
CA VAL A 110 0.60 23.80 -5.15
C VAL A 110 0.15 22.48 -4.51
N MET A 111 -1.08 22.02 -4.77
CA MET A 111 -1.54 20.70 -4.32
C MET A 111 -0.70 19.57 -4.92
N MET A 112 -0.41 19.64 -6.22
CA MET A 112 0.44 18.69 -6.92
C MET A 112 1.84 18.63 -6.28
N VAL A 113 2.47 19.77 -6.02
CA VAL A 113 3.78 19.85 -5.36
C VAL A 113 3.70 19.30 -3.94
N ALA A 114 2.69 19.69 -3.17
CA ALA A 114 2.49 19.22 -1.79
C ALA A 114 2.38 17.69 -1.73
N ARG A 115 1.59 17.09 -2.64
CA ARG A 115 1.42 15.63 -2.73
C ARG A 115 2.68 14.92 -3.24
N PHE A 116 3.38 15.51 -4.21
CA PHE A 116 4.65 14.98 -4.70
C PHE A 116 5.72 14.95 -3.60
N VAL A 117 5.88 16.04 -2.84
CA VAL A 117 6.85 16.14 -1.74
C VAL A 117 6.48 15.16 -0.62
N ALA A 118 5.22 15.15 -0.17
CA ALA A 118 4.76 14.21 0.86
C ALA A 118 4.95 12.73 0.45
N GLY A 119 4.63 12.41 -0.81
CA GLY A 119 4.83 11.07 -1.39
C GLY A 119 6.29 10.63 -1.35
N GLY A 120 7.21 11.54 -1.67
CA GLY A 120 8.64 11.28 -1.63
C GLY A 120 9.10 10.90 -0.23
N GLY A 121 8.68 11.63 0.79
CA GLY A 121 9.01 11.35 2.18
C GLY A 121 8.53 9.96 2.66
N THR A 122 7.32 9.52 2.25
CA THR A 122 6.84 8.15 2.56
C THR A 122 7.57 7.03 1.84
N GLY A 123 8.49 7.34 0.93
CA GLY A 123 9.35 6.32 0.30
C GLY A 123 10.14 5.50 1.33
N ASN A 124 10.44 6.07 2.50
CA ASN A 124 11.20 5.39 3.56
C ASN A 124 10.39 4.32 4.35
N MET A 125 9.09 4.12 4.10
CA MET A 125 8.32 3.00 4.66
C MET A 125 8.94 1.64 4.30
N SER A 126 9.63 1.56 3.16
CA SER A 126 10.41 0.39 2.75
C SER A 126 11.53 0.07 3.74
N LEU A 127 12.13 1.10 4.37
CA LEU A 127 13.20 0.95 5.34
C LEU A 127 12.72 0.36 6.65
N LEU A 128 11.47 0.64 7.06
CA LEU A 128 10.90 0.03 8.26
C LEU A 128 10.73 -1.49 8.07
N ARG A 129 10.34 -1.93 6.86
CA ARG A 129 10.30 -3.37 6.52
C ARG A 129 11.71 -3.96 6.41
N ALA A 130 12.65 -3.23 5.83
CA ALA A 130 14.05 -3.66 5.76
C ALA A 130 14.65 -3.83 7.15
N TYR A 131 14.40 -2.88 8.06
CA TYR A 131 14.80 -2.93 9.45
C TYR A 131 14.18 -4.12 10.16
N ALA A 132 12.86 -4.34 10.06
CA ALA A 132 12.22 -5.52 10.64
C ALA A 132 12.82 -6.83 10.13
N ALA A 133 13.22 -6.89 8.86
CA ALA A 133 13.87 -8.05 8.27
C ALA A 133 15.30 -8.30 8.80
N THR A 134 16.07 -7.23 9.04
CA THR A 134 17.47 -7.30 9.47
C THR A 134 17.67 -7.27 10.98
N ALA A 135 16.67 -6.82 11.74
CA ALA A 135 16.66 -6.76 13.20
C ALA A 135 15.94 -7.97 13.87
N SER A 136 15.50 -8.95 13.07
CA SER A 136 14.78 -10.14 13.55
C SER A 136 15.41 -11.47 13.13
N THR A 137 15.33 -12.44 14.03
CA THR A 137 15.82 -13.80 13.78
C THR A 137 14.96 -14.49 12.71
N LEU A 138 15.48 -15.54 12.06
CA LEU A 138 14.70 -16.30 11.07
C LEU A 138 13.37 -16.85 11.62
N LYS A 139 13.34 -17.20 12.91
CA LYS A 139 12.16 -17.67 13.64
C LYS A 139 11.13 -16.56 13.82
N ASP A 140 11.57 -15.36 14.20
CA ASP A 140 10.69 -14.22 14.51
C ASP A 140 10.35 -13.36 13.30
N ARG A 141 11.06 -13.53 12.17
CA ARG A 141 10.98 -12.65 10.99
C ARG A 141 9.57 -12.45 10.47
N SER A 142 8.76 -13.51 10.43
CA SER A 142 7.36 -13.39 9.98
C SER A 142 6.55 -12.47 10.90
N ARG A 143 6.73 -12.58 12.21
CA ARG A 143 6.04 -11.74 13.21
C ARG A 143 6.53 -10.30 13.16
N ALA A 144 7.83 -10.08 13.06
CA ALA A 144 8.41 -8.74 12.97
C ALA A 144 7.92 -7.99 11.71
N ILE A 145 7.95 -8.66 10.55
CA ILE A 145 7.46 -8.10 9.30
C ILE A 145 5.94 -7.88 9.35
N ALA A 146 5.18 -8.81 9.94
CA ALA A 146 3.74 -8.65 10.10
C ALA A 146 3.39 -7.46 11.01
N PHE A 147 4.19 -7.18 12.04
CA PHE A 147 3.98 -6.01 12.91
C PHE A 147 4.13 -4.70 12.14
N VAL A 148 5.23 -4.55 11.39
CA VAL A 148 5.46 -3.34 10.57
C VAL A 148 4.43 -3.23 9.44
N SER A 149 4.16 -4.33 8.73
CA SER A 149 3.20 -4.34 7.61
C SER A 149 1.76 -4.13 8.09
N GLY A 150 1.45 -4.62 9.29
CA GLY A 150 0.19 -4.35 9.99
C GLY A 150 0.04 -2.88 10.31
N GLY A 151 1.09 -2.23 10.82
CA GLY A 151 1.10 -0.77 11.01
C GLY A 151 0.77 -0.01 9.71
N ILE A 152 1.40 -0.38 8.59
CA ILE A 152 1.11 0.22 7.27
C ILE A 152 -0.36 0.01 6.87
N ALA A 153 -0.87 -1.22 6.99
CA ALA A 153 -2.23 -1.55 6.60
C ALA A 153 -3.26 -0.82 7.46
N LEU A 154 -3.08 -0.84 8.79
CA LEU A 154 -3.94 -0.16 9.75
C LEU A 154 -3.93 1.35 9.54
N GLY A 155 -2.77 1.96 9.32
CA GLY A 155 -2.68 3.41 9.11
C GLY A 155 -3.40 3.83 7.82
N THR A 156 -3.25 3.06 6.75
CA THR A 156 -3.95 3.31 5.47
C THR A 156 -5.47 3.18 5.63
N MET A 157 -5.92 2.20 6.42
CA MET A 157 -7.33 1.93 6.64
C MET A 157 -8.00 2.95 7.58
N ILE A 158 -7.35 3.31 8.68
CA ILE A 158 -7.89 4.24 9.69
C ILE A 158 -7.83 5.69 9.20
N GLY A 159 -6.89 6.01 8.30
CA GLY A 159 -6.66 7.37 7.79
C GLY A 159 -7.93 8.12 7.37
N PRO A 160 -8.74 7.61 6.41
CA PRO A 160 -9.95 8.31 5.98
C PRO A 160 -10.95 8.56 7.12
N GLY A 161 -11.07 7.62 8.06
CA GLY A 161 -11.93 7.78 9.23
C GLY A 161 -11.47 8.89 10.18
N LEU A 162 -10.16 9.11 10.30
CA LEU A 162 -9.61 10.20 11.12
C LEU A 162 -9.96 11.59 10.56
N GLN A 163 -10.25 11.71 9.26
CA GLN A 163 -10.72 12.97 8.69
C GLN A 163 -12.07 13.39 9.29
N LEU A 164 -12.94 12.43 9.63
CA LEU A 164 -14.27 12.70 10.19
C LEU A 164 -14.22 13.38 11.56
N LEU A 165 -13.11 13.25 12.29
CA LEU A 165 -12.88 13.99 13.54
C LEU A 165 -12.91 15.51 13.34
N PHE A 166 -12.66 15.97 12.11
CA PHE A 166 -12.67 17.38 11.74
C PHE A 166 -13.97 17.83 11.07
N ALA A 167 -14.97 16.94 10.93
CA ALA A 167 -16.27 17.30 10.36
C ALA A 167 -16.97 18.48 11.07
N PRO A 168 -16.90 18.63 12.41
CA PRO A 168 -17.52 19.77 13.09
C PRO A 168 -16.97 21.15 12.70
N LEU A 169 -15.79 21.23 12.08
CA LEU A 169 -15.22 22.50 11.62
C LEU A 169 -15.89 23.04 10.35
N GLY A 170 -16.54 22.17 9.56
CA GLY A 170 -17.17 22.56 8.29
C GLY A 170 -16.17 23.04 7.23
N ALA A 171 -16.71 23.46 6.08
CA ALA A 171 -15.93 23.98 4.95
C ALA A 171 -15.36 25.38 5.23
N ASP A 172 -16.17 26.25 5.85
CA ASP A 172 -15.81 27.63 6.15
C ASP A 172 -14.74 27.72 7.26
N GLY A 173 -14.76 26.77 8.21
CA GLY A 173 -13.75 26.66 9.25
C GLY A 173 -13.70 27.86 10.20
N ILE A 174 -12.58 27.95 10.91
CA ILE A 174 -12.25 29.06 11.82
C ILE A 174 -10.93 29.65 11.37
N THR A 175 -10.87 30.97 11.16
CA THR A 175 -9.63 31.65 10.77
C THR A 175 -8.89 32.16 12.00
N ILE A 176 -7.66 31.68 12.20
CA ILE A 176 -6.78 32.07 13.31
C ILE A 176 -5.45 32.54 12.72
N LEU A 177 -5.04 33.78 13.01
CA LEU A 177 -3.77 34.35 12.54
C LEU A 177 -3.56 34.24 11.01
N GLY A 178 -4.63 34.42 10.23
CA GLY A 178 -4.61 34.31 8.77
C GLY A 178 -4.66 32.87 8.22
N LEU A 179 -4.64 31.84 9.07
CA LEU A 179 -4.81 30.44 8.68
C LEU A 179 -6.27 30.02 8.87
N THR A 180 -6.96 29.65 7.79
CA THR A 180 -8.30 29.07 7.87
C THR A 180 -8.21 27.58 8.21
N ILE A 181 -8.67 27.23 9.41
CA ILE A 181 -8.70 25.86 9.93
C ILE A 181 -10.10 25.30 9.66
N SER A 182 -10.21 24.49 8.61
CA SER A 182 -11.46 23.86 8.17
C SER A 182 -11.32 22.34 8.16
N ILE A 183 -12.39 21.64 7.79
CA ILE A 183 -12.35 20.19 7.50
C ILE A 183 -11.28 19.82 6.46
N TYR A 184 -10.87 20.76 5.61
CA TYR A 184 -9.91 20.54 4.52
C TYR A 184 -8.45 20.77 4.91
N THR A 185 -8.18 21.76 5.77
CA THR A 185 -6.81 22.11 6.19
C THR A 185 -6.39 21.38 7.48
N SER A 186 -7.35 21.02 8.34
CA SER A 186 -7.09 20.31 9.60
C SER A 186 -6.35 18.96 9.44
N PRO A 187 -6.64 18.12 8.42
CA PRO A 187 -5.86 16.92 8.16
C PRO A 187 -4.36 17.20 8.00
N ALA A 188 -3.97 18.31 7.38
CA ALA A 188 -2.56 18.64 7.19
C ALA A 188 -1.90 19.14 8.49
N LEU A 189 -2.61 19.90 9.33
CA LEU A 189 -2.14 20.25 10.68
C LEU A 189 -1.93 18.99 11.53
N PHE A 190 -2.89 18.06 11.48
CA PHE A 190 -2.78 16.78 12.18
C PHE A 190 -1.59 15.96 11.67
N CYS A 191 -1.37 15.92 10.35
CA CYS A 191 -0.19 15.28 9.76
C CYS A 191 1.12 15.94 10.21
N LEU A 192 1.17 17.28 10.37
CA LEU A 192 2.35 17.95 10.93
C LEU A 192 2.64 17.53 12.37
N MET A 193 1.59 17.41 13.21
CA MET A 193 1.74 16.87 14.57
C MET A 193 2.26 15.43 14.54
N LEU A 194 1.71 14.59 13.66
CA LEU A 194 2.16 13.22 13.44
C LEU A 194 3.62 13.12 12.96
N ASN A 195 4.07 14.05 12.11
CA ASN A 195 5.48 14.13 11.70
C ASN A 195 6.38 14.52 12.87
N GLY A 196 5.98 15.52 13.68
CA GLY A 196 6.69 15.90 14.90
C GLY A 196 6.81 14.73 15.87
N LEU A 197 5.70 14.02 16.13
CA LEU A 197 5.69 12.81 16.95
C LEU A 197 6.60 11.72 16.37
N GLY A 198 6.54 11.48 15.06
CA GLY A 198 7.39 10.52 14.37
C GLY A 198 8.89 10.85 14.52
N LEU A 199 9.26 12.13 14.37
CA LEU A 199 10.63 12.59 14.59
C LEU A 199 11.09 12.36 16.03
N LEU A 200 10.26 12.70 17.02
CA LEU A 200 10.57 12.48 18.43
C LEU A 200 10.72 10.98 18.74
N ILE A 201 9.83 10.15 18.23
CA ILE A 201 9.89 8.69 18.39
C ILE A 201 11.18 8.14 17.79
N VAL A 202 11.54 8.53 16.56
CA VAL A 202 12.78 8.06 15.93
C VAL A 202 14.02 8.59 16.66
N GLN A 203 13.98 9.81 17.17
CA GLN A 203 15.12 10.41 17.85
C GLN A 203 15.36 9.84 19.26
N PHE A 204 14.29 9.59 20.02
CA PHE A 204 14.42 9.23 21.44
C PHE A 204 14.12 7.76 21.73
N ALA A 205 13.28 7.09 20.95
CA ALA A 205 12.84 5.72 21.22
C ALA A 205 13.38 4.68 20.22
N PHE A 206 13.73 5.07 19.00
CA PHE A 206 14.23 4.14 17.99
C PHE A 206 15.72 3.86 18.16
N GLU A 207 16.03 2.74 18.79
CA GLU A 207 17.38 2.20 18.91
C GLU A 207 17.68 1.23 17.76
N GLU A 208 18.68 1.55 16.96
CA GLU A 208 19.00 0.76 15.78
C GLU A 208 19.89 -0.42 16.15
N LYS A 209 19.36 -1.63 16.03
CA LYS A 209 20.05 -2.90 16.28
C LYS A 209 19.85 -3.85 15.12
N TYR A 210 20.92 -4.49 14.67
CA TYR A 210 20.88 -5.47 13.59
C TYR A 210 21.33 -6.84 14.05
N ILE A 211 20.76 -7.88 13.46
CA ILE A 211 21.24 -9.27 13.61
C ILE A 211 22.22 -9.62 12.50
N ILE A 212 22.07 -8.99 11.33
CA ILE A 212 22.94 -9.20 10.18
C ILE A 212 24.04 -8.13 10.23
N LYS A 213 25.31 -8.56 10.33
CA LYS A 213 26.48 -7.68 10.22
C LYS A 213 26.52 -7.00 8.84
N HIS A 214 26.86 -5.71 8.81
CA HIS A 214 27.01 -4.99 7.55
C HIS A 214 28.29 -5.41 6.82
N GLU A 215 28.30 -5.28 5.49
CA GLU A 215 29.47 -5.64 4.67
C GLU A 215 30.72 -4.83 5.07
N LYS A 216 30.55 -3.58 5.50
CA LYS A 216 31.62 -2.74 6.06
C LYS A 216 32.21 -3.32 7.35
N GLU A 217 31.37 -3.74 8.30
CA GLU A 217 31.82 -4.38 9.54
C GLU A 217 32.51 -5.71 9.25
N SER A 218 31.98 -6.51 8.32
CA SER A 218 32.62 -7.78 7.94
C SER A 218 33.99 -7.59 7.28
N LYS A 219 34.23 -6.45 6.62
CA LYS A 219 35.55 -6.09 6.07
C LYS A 219 36.49 -5.58 7.15
N GLU A 220 36.00 -4.76 8.09
CA GLU A 220 36.80 -4.31 9.24
C GLU A 220 37.21 -5.48 10.15
N ASP A 221 36.32 -6.44 10.41
CA ASP A 221 36.62 -7.67 11.16
C ASP A 221 37.67 -8.52 10.42
N PHE A 222 37.56 -8.62 9.10
CA PHE A 222 38.55 -9.33 8.26
C PHE A 222 39.92 -8.64 8.25
N GLU A 223 39.96 -7.31 8.14
CA GLU A 223 41.18 -6.51 8.24
C GLU A 223 41.82 -6.63 9.64
N LYS A 224 41.02 -6.88 10.67
CA LYS A 224 41.48 -7.20 12.04
C LYS A 224 41.87 -8.67 12.25
N GLY A 225 41.85 -9.50 11.21
CA GLY A 225 42.28 -10.90 11.27
C GLY A 225 41.21 -11.88 11.78
N GLU A 226 39.96 -11.46 11.95
CA GLU A 226 38.85 -12.37 12.22
C GLU A 226 38.39 -13.10 10.93
N GLN A 227 37.55 -14.15 11.09
CA GLN A 227 37.14 -15.09 10.03
C GLN A 227 36.89 -14.43 8.65
N LYS A 228 37.38 -15.09 7.58
CA LYS A 228 37.10 -14.68 6.19
C LYS A 228 35.59 -14.42 5.99
N PRO A 229 35.18 -13.28 5.41
CA PRO A 229 33.78 -13.01 5.17
C PRO A 229 33.24 -14.08 4.21
N LYS A 230 32.25 -14.84 4.69
CA LYS A 230 31.64 -15.91 3.91
C LYS A 230 30.87 -15.26 2.76
N LYS A 231 31.39 -15.37 1.53
CA LYS A 231 30.79 -14.75 0.34
C LYS A 231 29.43 -15.39 0.07
N LEU A 232 28.34 -14.67 0.36
CA LEU A 232 26.97 -15.16 0.15
C LEU A 232 26.67 -15.35 -1.34
N ALA A 233 25.93 -16.39 -1.67
CA ALA A 233 25.39 -16.56 -3.01
C ALA A 233 24.39 -15.44 -3.38
N SER A 234 24.31 -15.10 -4.68
CA SER A 234 23.27 -14.21 -5.19
C SER A 234 21.87 -14.75 -4.87
N PRO A 235 20.88 -13.90 -4.52
CA PRO A 235 19.50 -14.37 -4.34
C PRO A 235 18.90 -14.92 -5.64
N ASP A 236 17.83 -15.72 -5.51
CA ASP A 236 17.02 -16.12 -6.66
C ASP A 236 16.19 -14.92 -7.16
N LEU A 237 16.67 -14.30 -8.23
CA LEU A 237 16.03 -13.14 -8.84
C LEU A 237 14.62 -13.45 -9.36
N ILE A 238 14.36 -14.67 -9.84
CA ILE A 238 13.05 -15.06 -10.37
C ILE A 238 12.03 -15.11 -9.23
N ALA A 239 12.40 -15.67 -8.07
CA ALA A 239 11.55 -15.68 -6.89
C ALA A 239 11.27 -14.25 -6.37
N ILE A 240 12.28 -13.38 -6.40
CA ILE A 240 12.14 -11.94 -6.05
C ILE A 240 11.14 -11.27 -6.99
N LEU A 241 11.31 -11.43 -8.31
CA LEU A 241 10.43 -10.83 -9.31
C LEU A 241 8.98 -11.31 -9.17
N LEU A 242 8.77 -12.60 -8.87
CA LEU A 242 7.43 -13.13 -8.63
C LEU A 242 6.77 -12.49 -7.40
N CYS A 243 7.49 -12.31 -6.30
CA CYS A 243 6.98 -11.59 -5.12
C CYS A 243 6.64 -10.12 -5.44
N VAL A 244 7.50 -9.45 -6.21
CA VAL A 244 7.31 -8.05 -6.65
C VAL A 244 6.08 -7.93 -7.55
N PHE A 245 5.90 -8.84 -8.50
CA PHE A 245 4.74 -8.89 -9.39
C PHE A 245 3.45 -9.21 -8.62
N THR A 246 3.52 -10.12 -7.64
CA THR A 246 2.39 -10.41 -6.74
C THR A 246 1.95 -9.16 -5.99
N ARG A 247 2.92 -8.37 -5.48
CA ARG A 247 2.64 -7.11 -4.79
C ARG A 247 2.02 -6.07 -5.72
N PHE A 248 2.54 -5.95 -6.94
CA PHE A 248 1.98 -5.08 -7.97
C PHE A 248 0.51 -5.42 -8.21
N LEU A 249 0.18 -6.68 -8.55
CA LEU A 249 -1.19 -7.10 -8.84
C LEU A 249 -2.13 -6.97 -7.64
N GLN A 250 -1.64 -7.26 -6.43
CA GLN A 250 -2.38 -7.05 -5.20
C GLN A 250 -2.83 -5.59 -5.03
N ILE A 251 -1.89 -4.63 -5.19
CA ILE A 251 -2.23 -3.19 -5.09
C ILE A 251 -3.07 -2.74 -6.27
N PHE A 252 -2.76 -3.22 -7.46
CA PHE A 252 -3.46 -2.88 -8.68
C PHE A 252 -4.94 -3.28 -8.62
N LEU A 253 -5.27 -4.48 -8.12
CA LEU A 253 -6.65 -4.90 -7.86
C LEU A 253 -7.34 -3.97 -6.85
N ASN A 254 -6.71 -3.72 -5.70
CA ASN A 254 -7.28 -2.86 -4.65
C ASN A 254 -7.57 -1.45 -5.15
N THR A 255 -6.63 -0.83 -5.85
CA THR A 255 -6.80 0.53 -6.35
C THR A 255 -7.80 0.58 -7.51
N THR A 256 -7.91 -0.48 -8.31
CA THR A 256 -8.96 -0.59 -9.34
C THR A 256 -10.33 -0.51 -8.69
N THR A 257 -10.61 -1.38 -7.72
CA THR A 257 -11.92 -1.44 -7.04
C THR A 257 -12.23 -0.18 -6.23
N GLU A 258 -11.21 0.43 -5.62
CA GLU A 258 -11.33 1.72 -4.94
C GLU A 258 -11.72 2.84 -5.91
N SER A 259 -11.10 2.87 -7.11
CA SER A 259 -11.30 3.96 -8.09
C SER A 259 -12.65 3.94 -8.80
N ILE A 260 -13.18 2.75 -9.12
CA ILE A 260 -14.46 2.61 -9.84
C ILE A 260 -15.61 2.12 -8.96
N GLY A 261 -15.36 1.78 -7.69
CA GLY A 261 -16.32 1.11 -6.80
C GLY A 261 -17.67 1.82 -6.68
N SER A 262 -17.67 3.11 -6.34
CA SER A 262 -18.93 3.88 -6.24
C SER A 262 -19.67 3.98 -7.58
N ALA A 263 -18.95 4.20 -8.68
CA ALA A 263 -19.55 4.23 -10.03
C ALA A 263 -20.13 2.88 -10.42
N PHE A 264 -19.46 1.79 -10.04
CA PHE A 264 -19.91 0.42 -10.26
C PHE A 264 -21.19 0.14 -9.48
N LEU A 265 -21.27 0.53 -8.20
CA LEU A 265 -22.47 0.34 -7.37
C LEU A 265 -23.68 1.11 -7.90
N MET A 266 -23.49 2.37 -8.35
CA MET A 266 -24.58 3.17 -8.93
C MET A 266 -25.14 2.51 -10.19
N MET A 267 -24.27 2.06 -11.09
CA MET A 267 -24.66 1.47 -12.37
C MET A 267 -25.24 0.06 -12.23
N MET A 268 -24.58 -0.81 -11.45
CA MET A 268 -24.92 -2.24 -11.39
C MET A 268 -26.09 -2.54 -10.47
N PHE A 269 -26.30 -1.73 -9.44
CA PHE A 269 -27.29 -1.99 -8.38
C PHE A 269 -28.33 -0.89 -8.22
N SER A 270 -28.38 0.06 -9.17
CA SER A 270 -29.33 1.19 -9.18
C SER A 270 -29.30 2.02 -7.90
N TYR A 271 -28.12 2.18 -7.31
CA TYR A 271 -27.96 3.00 -6.11
C TYR A 271 -27.77 4.46 -6.46
N GLU A 272 -28.43 5.34 -5.70
CA GLU A 272 -28.15 6.77 -5.77
C GLU A 272 -26.76 7.07 -5.25
N LYS A 273 -26.21 8.22 -5.65
CA LYS A 273 -24.82 8.60 -5.35
C LYS A 273 -24.48 8.53 -3.86
N GLU A 274 -25.35 9.07 -2.99
CA GLU A 274 -25.13 9.06 -1.54
C GLU A 274 -25.16 7.64 -0.95
N GLU A 275 -26.10 6.82 -1.42
CA GLU A 275 -26.22 5.43 -0.99
C GLU A 275 -25.01 4.60 -1.47
N ALA A 276 -24.62 4.75 -2.73
CA ALA A 276 -23.45 4.07 -3.31
C ALA A 276 -22.15 4.43 -2.59
N VAL A 277 -21.94 5.72 -2.26
CA VAL A 277 -20.78 6.16 -1.49
C VAL A 277 -20.80 5.56 -0.08
N THR A 278 -21.95 5.58 0.58
CA THR A 278 -22.11 5.05 1.95
C THR A 278 -21.87 3.55 2.00
N ILE A 279 -22.45 2.77 1.08
CA ILE A 279 -22.25 1.32 0.99
C ILE A 279 -20.79 1.00 0.65
N ASN A 280 -20.19 1.72 -0.32
CA ASN A 280 -18.79 1.51 -0.68
C ASN A 280 -17.85 1.77 0.51
N ALA A 281 -18.08 2.84 1.27
CA ALA A 281 -17.32 3.12 2.49
C ALA A 281 -17.54 2.05 3.58
N GLY A 282 -18.78 1.57 3.72
CA GLY A 282 -19.14 0.49 4.65
C GLY A 282 -18.40 -0.82 4.37
N ILE A 283 -18.41 -1.30 3.11
CA ILE A 283 -17.72 -2.55 2.73
C ILE A 283 -16.20 -2.46 2.94
N HIS A 284 -15.59 -1.30 2.67
CA HIS A 284 -14.17 -1.07 2.92
C HIS A 284 -13.86 -1.07 4.42
N THR A 285 -14.72 -0.47 5.24
CA THR A 285 -14.56 -0.42 6.70
C THR A 285 -14.65 -1.81 7.32
N ILE A 286 -15.62 -2.63 6.88
CA ILE A 286 -15.76 -4.02 7.33
C ILE A 286 -14.54 -4.85 6.93
N ALA A 287 -14.14 -4.80 5.65
CA ALA A 287 -12.97 -5.50 5.15
C ALA A 287 -11.70 -5.11 5.93
N GLY A 288 -11.53 -3.80 6.14
CA GLY A 288 -10.45 -3.27 6.95
C GLY A 288 -10.44 -3.80 8.38
N THR A 289 -11.59 -3.79 9.06
CA THR A 289 -11.70 -4.27 10.46
C THR A 289 -11.32 -5.75 10.57
N ILE A 290 -11.72 -6.57 9.59
CA ILE A 290 -11.29 -7.98 9.50
C ILE A 290 -9.77 -8.06 9.31
N ALA A 291 -9.21 -7.29 8.37
CA ALA A 291 -7.76 -7.24 8.13
C ALA A 291 -6.99 -6.87 9.40
N ALA A 292 -7.44 -5.84 10.12
CA ALA A 292 -6.88 -5.39 11.40
C ALA A 292 -6.87 -6.52 12.44
N THR A 293 -8.02 -7.18 12.62
CA THR A 293 -8.18 -8.31 13.52
C THR A 293 -7.23 -9.44 13.16
N MET A 294 -7.11 -9.77 11.87
CA MET A 294 -6.20 -10.80 11.39
C MET A 294 -4.72 -10.47 11.65
N PHE A 295 -4.30 -9.22 11.47
CA PHE A 295 -2.93 -8.79 11.84
C PHE A 295 -2.69 -8.97 13.34
N ILE A 296 -3.62 -8.52 14.18
CA ILE A 296 -3.53 -8.66 15.65
C ILE A 296 -3.45 -10.15 16.02
N CYS A 297 -4.34 -10.98 15.49
CA CYS A 297 -4.32 -12.43 15.71
C CYS A 297 -2.98 -13.04 15.27
N PHE A 298 -2.45 -12.70 14.09
CA PHE A 298 -1.18 -13.24 13.62
C PHE A 298 0.01 -12.82 14.49
N ILE A 299 0.00 -11.59 15.01
CA ILE A 299 1.07 -11.02 15.85
C ILE A 299 1.08 -11.65 17.25
N PHE A 300 -0.08 -11.78 17.88
CA PHE A 300 -0.19 -12.15 19.29
C PHE A 300 -0.46 -13.65 19.53
N THR A 301 -0.95 -14.39 18.54
CA THR A 301 -1.19 -15.84 18.66
C THR A 301 -0.06 -16.69 18.06
N LYS A 302 -0.11 -18.01 18.31
CA LYS A 302 0.81 -19.00 17.72
C LYS A 302 0.41 -19.44 16.30
N ILE A 303 -0.63 -18.87 15.69
CA ILE A 303 -1.08 -19.22 14.32
C ILE A 303 0.07 -19.20 13.32
N ARG A 304 1.01 -18.27 13.47
CA ARG A 304 2.21 -18.13 12.63
C ARG A 304 3.07 -19.40 12.51
N GLU A 305 3.05 -20.28 13.52
CA GLU A 305 3.84 -21.53 13.51
C GLU A 305 3.22 -22.58 12.58
N TYR A 306 1.92 -22.49 12.34
CA TYR A 306 1.16 -23.38 11.45
C TYR A 306 1.04 -22.85 10.02
N VAL A 307 1.33 -21.56 9.80
CA VAL A 307 1.20 -20.91 8.48
C VAL A 307 2.30 -21.38 7.53
N ARG A 308 1.92 -22.29 6.62
CA ARG A 308 2.75 -22.69 5.48
C ARG A 308 2.71 -21.60 4.41
N ILE A 309 3.64 -20.65 4.52
CA ILE A 309 3.73 -19.43 3.70
C ILE A 309 3.35 -19.62 2.22
N ARG A 310 3.91 -20.63 1.53
CA ARG A 310 3.61 -20.88 0.10
C ARG A 310 2.17 -21.29 -0.16
N VAL A 311 1.68 -22.26 0.62
CA VAL A 311 0.34 -22.83 0.46
C VAL A 311 -0.71 -21.78 0.78
N CYS A 312 -0.52 -21.05 1.89
CA CYS A 312 -1.41 -19.95 2.25
C CYS A 312 -1.41 -18.85 1.18
N THR A 313 -0.26 -18.51 0.59
CA THR A 313 -0.21 -17.52 -0.51
C THR A 313 -1.02 -18.00 -1.72
N LEU A 314 -0.83 -19.24 -2.16
CA LEU A 314 -1.57 -19.81 -3.29
C LEU A 314 -3.08 -19.82 -3.04
N ILE A 315 -3.52 -20.31 -1.87
CA ILE A 315 -4.95 -20.33 -1.49
C ILE A 315 -5.52 -18.91 -1.50
N SER A 316 -4.79 -17.94 -0.94
CA SER A 316 -5.26 -16.55 -0.90
C SER A 316 -5.26 -15.87 -2.27
N LEU A 317 -4.46 -16.31 -3.25
CA LEU A 317 -4.54 -15.79 -4.62
C LEU A 317 -5.76 -16.31 -5.39
N ILE A 318 -6.27 -17.49 -5.04
CA ILE A 318 -7.46 -18.08 -5.67
C ILE A 318 -8.74 -17.32 -5.30
N ILE A 319 -8.84 -16.79 -4.07
CA ILE A 319 -10.04 -16.09 -3.60
C ILE A 319 -10.39 -14.85 -4.46
N PRO A 320 -9.46 -13.92 -4.75
CA PRO A 320 -9.71 -12.84 -5.71
C PRO A 320 -10.10 -13.32 -7.11
N LEU A 321 -9.48 -14.39 -7.61
CA LEU A 321 -9.82 -14.92 -8.93
C LEU A 321 -11.27 -15.43 -8.97
N ILE A 322 -11.69 -16.18 -7.95
CA ILE A 322 -13.08 -16.67 -7.84
C ILE A 322 -14.05 -15.48 -7.79
N TRP A 323 -13.75 -14.46 -6.99
CA TRP A 323 -14.59 -13.27 -6.90
C TRP A 323 -14.69 -12.52 -8.22
N LEU A 324 -13.58 -12.31 -8.93
CA LEU A 324 -13.56 -11.66 -10.23
C LEU A 324 -14.36 -12.45 -11.28
N ILE A 325 -14.22 -13.77 -11.32
CA ILE A 325 -15.00 -14.63 -12.21
C ILE A 325 -16.48 -14.56 -11.85
N ALA A 326 -16.83 -14.69 -10.58
CA ALA A 326 -18.22 -14.68 -10.11
C ALA A 326 -18.92 -13.32 -10.24
N THR A 327 -18.15 -12.24 -10.43
CA THR A 327 -18.65 -10.87 -10.64
C THR A 327 -18.34 -10.36 -12.05
N TYR A 328 -17.98 -11.24 -12.97
CA TYR A 328 -17.87 -10.89 -14.38
C TYR A 328 -19.28 -10.80 -15.00
N PRO A 329 -19.63 -9.74 -15.74
CA PRO A 329 -20.97 -9.57 -16.32
C PRO A 329 -21.17 -10.48 -17.53
N TYR A 330 -21.51 -11.75 -17.29
CA TYR A 330 -21.76 -12.73 -18.35
C TYR A 330 -23.07 -12.47 -19.09
N SER A 331 -23.11 -12.86 -20.36
CA SER A 331 -24.31 -12.78 -21.21
C SER A 331 -25.47 -13.69 -20.75
N PHE A 332 -25.22 -14.64 -19.83
CA PHE A 332 -26.27 -15.51 -19.28
C PHE A 332 -27.03 -14.84 -18.12
N TYR A 333 -26.58 -13.69 -17.60
CA TYR A 333 -27.38 -12.94 -16.65
C TYR A 333 -28.58 -12.32 -17.37
N SER A 334 -29.77 -12.55 -16.83
CA SER A 334 -31.04 -12.12 -17.44
C SER A 334 -31.35 -10.64 -17.23
N GLU A 335 -30.70 -10.01 -16.25
CA GLU A 335 -30.91 -8.61 -15.91
C GLU A 335 -29.82 -7.74 -16.54
N TYR A 336 -30.24 -6.61 -17.09
CA TYR A 336 -29.38 -5.59 -17.69
C TYR A 336 -29.40 -4.32 -16.86
N VAL A 337 -28.33 -3.54 -16.92
CA VAL A 337 -28.27 -2.25 -16.25
C VAL A 337 -29.41 -1.36 -16.78
N LYS A 338 -30.04 -0.63 -15.88
CA LYS A 338 -31.07 0.33 -16.29
C LYS A 338 -30.42 1.55 -16.92
N ILE A 339 -31.23 2.33 -17.63
CA ILE A 339 -30.82 3.60 -18.19
C ILE A 339 -31.18 4.71 -17.21
N GLN A 340 -30.20 5.58 -16.95
CA GLN A 340 -30.34 6.71 -16.04
C GLN A 340 -31.50 7.63 -16.44
N ALA A 341 -32.40 7.88 -15.49
CA ALA A 341 -33.48 8.86 -15.62
C ALA A 341 -32.97 10.28 -15.34
N ASN A 342 -33.64 11.30 -15.90
CA ASN A 342 -33.26 12.70 -15.71
C ASN A 342 -33.18 13.07 -14.22
N GLY A 343 -32.00 13.56 -13.79
CA GLY A 343 -31.76 14.04 -12.44
C GLY A 343 -31.34 12.97 -11.42
N SER A 344 -31.40 11.67 -11.77
CA SER A 344 -30.85 10.58 -10.95
C SER A 344 -29.35 10.44 -11.18
N ASN A 345 -28.58 9.92 -10.20
CA ASN A 345 -27.20 9.46 -10.41
C ASN A 345 -27.09 7.93 -10.44
N ALA A 346 -28.20 7.23 -10.23
CA ALA A 346 -28.28 5.78 -10.35
C ALA A 346 -28.29 5.35 -11.83
N ASP A 347 -27.99 4.09 -12.07
CA ASP A 347 -28.09 3.45 -13.39
C ASP A 347 -27.01 3.92 -14.40
N CYS A 348 -27.16 3.54 -15.66
CA CYS A 348 -26.16 3.78 -16.71
C CYS A 348 -26.51 5.00 -17.58
N ASP A 349 -25.59 5.96 -17.67
CA ASP A 349 -25.73 7.18 -18.48
C ASP A 349 -25.47 6.88 -19.97
N LEU A 350 -26.54 6.78 -20.78
CA LEU A 350 -26.43 6.56 -22.24
C LEU A 350 -25.75 7.72 -22.99
N ASN A 351 -25.81 8.95 -22.46
CA ASN A 351 -25.15 10.09 -23.10
C ASN A 351 -23.63 10.03 -22.88
N LYS A 352 -23.19 9.35 -21.81
CA LYS A 352 -21.79 9.19 -21.46
C LYS A 352 -21.19 7.88 -21.94
N TYR A 353 -21.99 6.81 -22.00
CA TYR A 353 -21.53 5.46 -22.28
C TYR A 353 -22.41 4.78 -23.33
N SER A 354 -21.81 4.45 -24.48
CA SER A 354 -22.53 3.80 -25.59
C SER A 354 -22.86 2.32 -25.33
N TRP A 355 -22.19 1.69 -24.37
CA TRP A 355 -22.32 0.26 -24.06
C TRP A 355 -23.40 -0.06 -23.02
N CYS A 356 -24.14 0.94 -22.49
CA CYS A 356 -25.14 0.74 -21.44
C CYS A 356 -26.22 -0.29 -21.81
N ALA A 357 -26.71 -0.26 -23.06
CA ALA A 357 -27.84 -1.09 -23.49
C ALA A 357 -27.53 -2.59 -23.44
N ASP A 358 -26.28 -2.97 -23.67
CA ASP A 358 -25.85 -4.37 -23.79
C ASP A 358 -25.18 -4.91 -22.52
N GLN A 359 -25.21 -4.15 -21.41
CA GLN A 359 -24.44 -4.46 -20.21
C GLN A 359 -25.27 -5.26 -19.19
N PRO A 360 -24.94 -6.55 -18.94
CA PRO A 360 -25.60 -7.34 -17.91
C PRO A 360 -25.22 -6.88 -16.51
N THR A 361 -26.14 -7.02 -15.56
CA THR A 361 -25.86 -6.82 -14.14
C THR A 361 -25.11 -8.02 -13.54
N VAL A 362 -24.57 -7.85 -12.34
CA VAL A 362 -23.87 -8.90 -11.60
C VAL A 362 -24.59 -9.21 -10.29
N PRO A 363 -24.43 -10.41 -9.70
CA PRO A 363 -25.09 -10.72 -8.44
C PRO A 363 -24.57 -9.85 -7.28
N LYS A 364 -25.43 -8.95 -6.79
CA LYS A 364 -25.12 -7.96 -5.75
C LYS A 364 -24.47 -8.54 -4.49
N TYR A 365 -25.06 -9.60 -3.92
CA TYR A 365 -24.55 -10.20 -2.69
C TYR A 365 -23.19 -10.91 -2.91
N VAL A 366 -22.96 -11.48 -4.10
CA VAL A 366 -21.66 -12.08 -4.46
C VAL A 366 -20.59 -10.99 -4.55
N TYR A 367 -20.92 -9.83 -5.13
CA TYR A 367 -20.01 -8.69 -5.16
C TYR A 367 -19.65 -8.23 -3.75
N ILE A 368 -20.64 -7.93 -2.90
CA ILE A 368 -20.42 -7.36 -1.55
C ILE A 368 -19.70 -8.35 -0.62
N ILE A 369 -20.17 -9.60 -0.52
CA ILE A 369 -19.56 -10.60 0.38
C ILE A 369 -18.17 -10.98 -0.12
N GLY A 370 -18.02 -11.17 -1.44
CA GLY A 370 -16.73 -11.49 -2.04
C GLY A 370 -15.72 -10.35 -1.88
N TYR A 371 -16.14 -9.09 -1.96
CA TYR A 371 -15.30 -7.93 -1.68
C TYR A 371 -14.67 -8.02 -0.28
N VAL A 372 -15.51 -8.29 0.73
CA VAL A 372 -15.06 -8.41 2.13
C VAL A 372 -14.09 -9.58 2.31
N LEU A 373 -14.34 -10.72 1.66
CA LEU A 373 -13.43 -11.88 1.69
C LEU A 373 -12.09 -11.58 1.00
N VAL A 374 -12.12 -10.90 -0.15
CA VAL A 374 -10.93 -10.54 -0.92
C VAL A 374 -10.06 -9.54 -0.16
N PHE A 375 -10.62 -8.42 0.26
CA PHE A 375 -9.84 -7.32 0.84
C PHE A 375 -9.64 -7.45 2.35
N GLY A 376 -10.53 -8.13 3.07
CA GLY A 376 -10.37 -8.38 4.49
C GLY A 376 -9.48 -9.59 4.80
N VAL A 377 -9.69 -10.70 4.09
CA VAL A 377 -9.02 -11.98 4.40
C VAL A 377 -7.85 -12.26 3.46
N ALA A 378 -8.13 -12.42 2.18
CA ALA A 378 -7.13 -12.87 1.20
C ALA A 378 -5.97 -11.87 1.07
N TYR A 379 -6.30 -10.59 0.92
CA TYR A 379 -5.33 -9.49 0.81
C TYR A 379 -4.42 -9.42 2.05
N THR A 380 -4.97 -9.61 3.24
CA THR A 380 -4.21 -9.62 4.50
C THR A 380 -3.22 -10.78 4.55
N ILE A 381 -3.66 -11.99 4.20
CA ILE A 381 -2.80 -13.16 4.16
C ILE A 381 -1.68 -12.96 3.13
N ILE A 382 -2.00 -12.53 1.91
CA ILE A 382 -1.02 -12.23 0.85
C ILE A 382 0.02 -11.22 1.36
N ASN A 383 -0.42 -10.15 2.02
CA ASN A 383 0.49 -9.11 2.53
C ASN A 383 1.50 -9.70 3.54
N ILE A 384 1.03 -10.52 4.48
CA ILE A 384 1.89 -11.18 5.48
C ILE A 384 2.82 -12.19 4.81
N THR A 385 2.28 -13.10 4.00
CA THR A 385 3.02 -14.24 3.46
C THR A 385 4.03 -13.81 2.40
N VAL A 386 3.63 -12.95 1.45
CA VAL A 386 4.51 -12.51 0.35
C VAL A 386 5.62 -11.61 0.89
N THR A 387 5.32 -10.67 1.79
CA THR A 387 6.36 -9.80 2.38
C THR A 387 7.37 -10.61 3.20
N THR A 388 6.88 -11.58 3.98
CA THR A 388 7.75 -12.50 4.74
C THR A 388 8.61 -13.35 3.81
N LEU A 389 8.01 -13.92 2.76
CA LEU A 389 8.70 -14.77 1.80
C LEU A 389 9.75 -13.99 1.05
N TYR A 390 9.41 -12.78 0.58
CA TYR A 390 10.32 -11.87 -0.09
C TYR A 390 11.58 -11.63 0.74
N SER A 391 11.40 -11.28 2.02
CA SER A 391 12.53 -11.09 2.92
C SER A 391 13.35 -12.37 3.16
N LYS A 392 12.70 -13.54 3.22
CA LYS A 392 13.39 -14.83 3.36
C LYS A 392 14.17 -15.24 2.10
N VAL A 393 13.65 -14.94 0.91
CA VAL A 393 14.32 -15.18 -0.38
C VAL A 393 15.51 -14.24 -0.55
N VAL A 394 15.36 -12.97 -0.15
CA VAL A 394 16.45 -11.99 -0.14
C VAL A 394 17.55 -12.35 0.86
N GLY A 395 17.27 -13.11 1.92
CA GLY A 395 18.30 -13.66 2.80
C GLY A 395 18.97 -12.63 3.72
N PRO A 396 20.07 -13.01 4.39
CA PRO A 396 20.70 -12.21 5.44
C PRO A 396 21.66 -11.17 4.85
N ARG A 397 21.11 -10.13 4.22
CA ARG A 397 21.85 -9.00 3.63
C ARG A 397 21.09 -7.69 3.85
N PRO A 398 21.72 -6.53 3.66
CA PRO A 398 21.02 -5.25 3.71
C PRO A 398 19.82 -5.23 2.74
N GLN A 399 18.60 -5.17 3.28
CA GLN A 399 17.37 -5.31 2.50
C GLN A 399 16.77 -3.96 2.05
N GLY A 400 17.43 -2.83 2.30
CA GLY A 400 16.90 -1.49 2.02
C GLY A 400 16.44 -1.34 0.56
N THR A 401 17.36 -1.51 -0.39
CA THR A 401 17.04 -1.42 -1.84
C THR A 401 15.99 -2.45 -2.27
N TYR A 402 16.08 -3.70 -1.79
CA TYR A 402 15.11 -4.74 -2.13
C TYR A 402 13.70 -4.38 -1.65
N GLN A 403 13.54 -3.91 -0.41
CA GLN A 403 12.25 -3.48 0.11
C GLN A 403 11.77 -2.19 -0.58
N GLY A 404 12.68 -1.35 -1.07
CA GLY A 404 12.41 -0.21 -1.94
C GLY A 404 11.77 -0.63 -3.26
N VAL A 405 12.36 -1.60 -3.97
CA VAL A 405 11.79 -2.17 -5.21
C VAL A 405 10.42 -2.79 -4.95
N TYR A 406 10.28 -3.52 -3.83
CA TYR A 406 8.98 -4.10 -3.43
C TYR A 406 7.91 -3.03 -3.16
N GLN A 407 8.29 -1.90 -2.55
CA GLN A 407 7.40 -0.75 -2.36
C GLN A 407 7.03 -0.10 -3.70
N THR A 408 8.02 0.11 -4.56
CA THR A 408 7.86 0.72 -5.89
C THR A 408 6.83 -0.03 -6.72
N ALA A 409 6.86 -1.36 -6.73
CA ALA A 409 5.87 -2.15 -7.47
C ALA A 409 4.43 -1.91 -6.98
N GLY A 410 4.23 -1.74 -5.67
CA GLY A 410 2.93 -1.37 -5.13
C GLY A 410 2.51 0.04 -5.56
N SER A 411 3.39 1.03 -5.41
CA SER A 411 3.13 2.42 -5.78
C SER A 411 2.89 2.58 -7.29
N PHE A 412 3.60 1.81 -8.13
CA PHE A 412 3.40 1.76 -9.57
C PHE A 412 2.02 1.16 -9.92
N GLY A 413 1.61 0.09 -9.25
CA GLY A 413 0.27 -0.47 -9.38
C GLY A 413 -0.83 0.54 -9.02
N ARG A 414 -0.63 1.30 -7.94
CA ARG A 414 -1.57 2.35 -7.51
C ARG A 414 -1.67 3.50 -8.52
N MET A 415 -0.56 3.86 -9.15
CA MET A 415 -0.52 4.89 -10.18
C MET A 415 -1.21 4.43 -11.47
N LEU A 416 -0.92 3.20 -11.92
CA LEU A 416 -1.39 2.69 -13.20
C LEU A 416 -2.85 2.26 -13.19
N ALA A 417 -3.34 1.72 -12.06
CA ALA A 417 -4.69 1.15 -11.96
C ALA A 417 -5.80 2.15 -12.34
N PRO A 418 -5.91 3.35 -11.74
CA PRO A 418 -6.99 4.28 -12.09
C PRO A 418 -6.90 4.74 -13.55
N LEU A 419 -5.69 4.97 -14.07
CA LEU A 419 -5.48 5.45 -15.44
C LEU A 419 -5.94 4.41 -16.47
N LEU A 420 -5.48 3.16 -16.32
CA LEU A 420 -5.83 2.09 -17.24
C LEU A 420 -7.29 1.67 -17.06
N MET A 421 -7.74 1.48 -15.82
CA MET A 421 -9.03 0.88 -15.53
C MET A 421 -10.19 1.85 -15.70
N SER A 422 -10.04 3.12 -15.32
CA SER A 422 -11.10 4.10 -15.58
C SER A 422 -11.23 4.40 -17.08
N TYR A 423 -10.13 4.37 -17.84
CA TYR A 423 -10.17 4.52 -19.30
C TYR A 423 -10.89 3.34 -19.96
N THR A 424 -10.49 2.10 -19.65
CA THR A 424 -11.13 0.91 -20.24
C THR A 424 -12.57 0.77 -19.80
N TYR A 425 -12.91 1.13 -18.56
CA TYR A 425 -14.28 1.20 -18.07
C TYR A 425 -15.14 2.20 -18.85
N THR A 426 -14.61 3.39 -19.13
CA THR A 426 -15.35 4.43 -19.87
C THR A 426 -15.63 4.01 -21.31
N VAL A 427 -14.66 3.39 -21.98
CA VAL A 427 -14.75 3.05 -23.41
C VAL A 427 -15.48 1.73 -23.65
N PHE A 428 -15.22 0.71 -22.83
CA PHE A 428 -15.67 -0.67 -23.07
C PHE A 428 -16.58 -1.23 -21.99
N GLY A 429 -16.93 -0.43 -20.98
CA GLY A 429 -17.70 -0.88 -19.85
C GLY A 429 -16.90 -1.76 -18.87
N PRO A 430 -17.57 -2.27 -17.83
CA PRO A 430 -16.94 -3.03 -16.74
C PRO A 430 -16.38 -4.39 -17.15
N SER A 431 -16.82 -4.97 -18.26
CA SER A 431 -16.36 -6.28 -18.75
C SER A 431 -14.85 -6.32 -19.00
N VAL A 432 -14.28 -5.29 -19.63
CA VAL A 432 -12.86 -5.25 -19.99
C VAL A 432 -11.93 -5.09 -18.77
N PRO A 433 -12.17 -4.14 -17.83
CA PRO A 433 -11.41 -4.08 -16.58
C PRO A 433 -11.39 -5.40 -15.82
N TRP A 434 -12.54 -6.09 -15.71
CA TRP A 434 -12.61 -7.40 -15.05
C TRP A 434 -11.80 -8.46 -15.81
N LEU A 435 -11.90 -8.50 -17.14
CA LEU A 435 -11.14 -9.44 -17.95
C LEU A 435 -9.61 -9.27 -17.78
N ILE A 436 -9.13 -8.01 -17.76
CA ILE A 436 -7.71 -7.69 -17.50
C ILE A 436 -7.27 -8.28 -16.15
N LEU A 437 -8.09 -8.11 -15.10
CA LEU A 437 -7.79 -8.62 -13.76
C LEU A 437 -7.82 -10.15 -13.72
N ILE A 438 -8.82 -10.79 -14.33
CA ILE A 438 -8.95 -12.25 -14.39
C ILE A 438 -7.72 -12.87 -15.06
N ILE A 439 -7.36 -12.39 -16.26
CA ILE A 439 -6.18 -12.89 -17.00
C ILE A 439 -4.91 -12.70 -16.17
N SER A 440 -4.74 -11.52 -15.56
CA SER A 440 -3.57 -11.22 -14.73
C SER A 440 -3.45 -12.16 -13.52
N TYR A 441 -4.56 -12.48 -12.84
CA TYR A 441 -4.56 -13.41 -11.71
C TYR A 441 -4.36 -14.87 -12.13
N ILE A 442 -4.92 -15.30 -13.26
CA ILE A 442 -4.65 -16.64 -13.82
C ILE A 442 -3.16 -16.81 -14.10
N LEU A 443 -2.54 -15.84 -14.79
CA LEU A 443 -1.11 -15.86 -15.08
C LEU A 443 -0.28 -15.86 -13.79
N LEU A 444 -0.64 -15.04 -12.81
CA LEU A 444 0.05 -14.98 -11.53
C LEU A 444 -0.01 -16.33 -10.78
N ILE A 445 -1.19 -16.95 -10.70
CA ILE A 445 -1.37 -18.25 -10.03
C ILE A 445 -0.58 -19.33 -10.76
N ALA A 446 -0.62 -19.37 -12.10
CA ALA A 446 0.16 -20.30 -12.91
C ALA A 446 1.66 -20.15 -12.62
N LEU A 447 2.18 -18.92 -12.58
CA LEU A 447 3.58 -18.64 -12.24
C LEU A 447 3.94 -19.11 -10.82
N TRP A 448 3.05 -18.92 -9.83
CA TRP A 448 3.26 -19.43 -8.47
C TRP A 448 3.30 -20.96 -8.38
N ILE A 449 2.49 -21.65 -9.20
CA ILE A 449 2.49 -23.11 -9.26
C ILE A 449 3.78 -23.62 -9.93
N VAL A 450 4.13 -23.08 -11.09
CA VAL A 450 5.33 -23.49 -11.86
C VAL A 450 6.61 -23.19 -11.10
N LEU A 451 6.71 -22.01 -10.47
CA LEU A 451 7.91 -21.56 -9.77
C LEU A 451 7.92 -21.94 -8.27
N ARG A 452 7.01 -22.82 -7.82
CA ARG A 452 6.84 -23.18 -6.39
C ARG A 452 8.11 -23.68 -5.71
N GLU A 453 9.01 -24.31 -6.48
CA GLU A 453 10.26 -24.89 -5.96
C GLU A 453 11.33 -23.85 -5.70
N ARG A 454 11.29 -22.73 -6.46
CA ARG A 454 12.17 -21.58 -6.28
C ARG A 454 11.80 -20.71 -5.08
N MET A 455 10.55 -20.79 -4.61
CA MET A 455 10.03 -20.00 -3.48
C MET A 455 10.54 -20.48 -2.10
N VAL A 456 11.83 -20.80 -1.97
CA VAL A 456 12.50 -21.26 -0.75
C VAL A 456 13.19 -20.11 0.00
N PRO A 457 13.32 -20.20 1.34
CA PRO A 457 14.23 -19.32 2.08
C PRO A 457 15.66 -19.44 1.54
N PHE A 458 16.41 -18.34 1.61
CA PHE A 458 17.77 -18.22 1.07
C PHE A 458 18.70 -19.33 1.52
N ASP A 459 18.70 -19.72 2.80
CA ASP A 459 19.60 -20.76 3.32
C ASP A 459 19.39 -22.12 2.61
N LYS A 460 18.15 -22.45 2.26
CA LYS A 460 17.82 -23.67 1.50
C LYS A 460 18.23 -23.55 0.03
N TYR A 461 18.13 -22.36 -0.54
CA TYR A 461 18.58 -22.08 -1.91
C TYR A 461 20.11 -22.18 -2.01
N GLU A 462 20.83 -21.55 -1.08
CA GLU A 462 22.28 -21.54 -1.02
C GLU A 462 22.83 -22.96 -0.80
N ALA A 463 22.21 -23.75 0.09
CA ALA A 463 22.59 -25.15 0.29
C ALA A 463 22.49 -26.00 -1.00
N LYS A 464 21.44 -25.82 -1.81
CA LYS A 464 21.28 -26.51 -3.10
C LYS A 464 22.29 -26.05 -4.16
N LYS A 465 22.73 -24.80 -4.10
CA LYS A 465 23.69 -24.24 -5.07
C LYS A 465 25.12 -24.66 -4.75
N ILE A 466 25.45 -24.81 -3.47
CA ILE A 466 26.78 -25.23 -3.00
C ILE A 466 26.95 -26.75 -3.07
N LYS A 467 25.88 -27.54 -2.85
CA LYS A 467 25.84 -28.97 -3.10
C LYS A 467 24.96 -29.23 -4.33
N PRO A 468 25.48 -29.12 -5.57
CA PRO A 468 24.72 -29.60 -6.72
C PRO A 468 24.38 -31.07 -6.45
N SER A 469 23.11 -31.43 -6.67
CA SER A 469 22.63 -32.80 -6.57
C SER A 469 23.54 -33.73 -7.37
N ASN A 470 24.23 -34.64 -6.67
CA ASN A 470 24.94 -35.77 -7.28
C ASN A 470 24.00 -36.61 -8.12
#